data_AF-T1HKW6-F1
#
_entry.id   AF-T1HKW6-F1
#
_cell.length_a   1.000
_cell.length_b   1.000
_cell.length_c   1.000
_cell.angle_alpha   90.00
_cell.angle_beta   90.00
_cell.angle_gamma   90.00
#
_symmetry.space_group_name_H-M   'P 1'
#
loop_
_entity.id
_entity.type
_entity.pdbx_description
1 polymer ?
#
loop_
_entity_poly.entity_id
_entity_poly.type
_entity_poly.pdbx_seq_one_letter_code
_entity_poly.pdbx_strand_id
1 'polypeptide(L)'
;MSENRIQKLLFNEYSDFEDIVLIESPFAQTTKDGTGVRQVQMGLTPTKLILAGDIIEKFDPRIQIDPDTGTLELLSLFPVECVNMSVYRRKNRNTLKAHFCNDQVIYFELAGSFKREVSVIEFYLEN
;
A
#
# COMPACT_ATOMS: atom_id res chain seq x y z
N MET A 1 -3.09 -6.84 -13.55
CA MET A 1 -2.46 -7.05 -12.24
C MET A 1 -3.55 -7.54 -11.33
N SER A 2 -3.32 -8.63 -10.59
CA SER A 2 -4.32 -9.10 -9.62
C SER A 2 -4.56 -8.03 -8.56
N GLU A 3 -5.78 -8.00 -8.06
CA GLU A 3 -6.21 -7.01 -7.07
C GLU A 3 -5.83 -7.41 -5.64
N ASN A 4 -5.24 -8.61 -5.44
CA ASN A 4 -5.02 -9.20 -4.12
C ASN A 4 -3.55 -9.61 -3.84
N ARG A 5 -2.59 -8.83 -4.37
CA ARG A 5 -1.15 -9.20 -4.34
C ARG A 5 -0.60 -9.28 -2.92
N ILE A 6 -1.00 -8.38 -2.01
CA ILE A 6 -0.55 -8.41 -0.61
C ILE A 6 -1.15 -9.62 0.10
N GLN A 7 -2.44 -9.90 -0.08
CA GLN A 7 -3.06 -11.07 0.56
C GLN A 7 -2.36 -12.38 0.13
N LYS A 8 -2.01 -12.49 -1.17
CA LYS A 8 -1.24 -13.63 -1.68
C LYS A 8 0.16 -13.71 -1.08
N LEU A 9 0.87 -12.58 -1.01
CA LEU A 9 2.22 -12.51 -0.42
C LEU A 9 2.20 -12.97 1.04
N LEU A 10 1.25 -12.46 1.84
CA LEU A 10 1.11 -12.84 3.24
C LEU A 10 0.80 -14.34 3.39
N PHE A 11 -0.11 -14.87 2.58
CA PHE A 11 -0.46 -16.29 2.65
C PHE A 11 0.70 -17.22 2.28
N ASN A 12 1.50 -16.86 1.27
CA ASN A 12 2.56 -17.72 0.75
C ASN A 12 3.86 -17.65 1.56
N GLU A 13 4.27 -16.44 1.97
CA GLU A 13 5.62 -16.19 2.50
C GLU A 13 5.61 -15.77 3.98
N TYR A 14 4.46 -15.30 4.47
CA TYR A 14 4.30 -14.83 5.85
C TYR A 14 3.08 -15.49 6.49
N SER A 15 2.96 -16.82 6.38
CA SER A 15 1.76 -17.57 6.81
C SER A 15 1.37 -17.40 8.28
N ASP A 16 2.29 -16.90 9.11
CA ASP A 16 2.04 -16.55 10.51
C ASP A 16 1.24 -15.23 10.67
N PHE A 17 0.99 -14.50 9.56
CA PHE A 17 0.07 -13.37 9.55
C PHE A 17 -1.37 -13.87 9.58
N GLU A 18 -2.01 -13.76 10.74
CA GLU A 18 -3.42 -14.14 10.93
C GLU A 18 -4.41 -13.12 10.33
N ASP A 19 -3.94 -11.90 10.09
CA ASP A 19 -4.76 -10.78 9.62
C ASP A 19 -5.19 -10.94 8.15
N ILE A 20 -6.49 -10.75 7.89
CA ILE A 20 -7.03 -10.64 6.53
C ILE A 20 -6.82 -9.21 6.00
N VAL A 21 -6.38 -9.10 4.75
CA VAL A 21 -6.31 -7.82 4.03
C VAL A 21 -7.73 -7.39 3.67
N LEU A 22 -8.22 -6.30 4.27
CA LEU A 22 -9.55 -5.76 4.06
C LEU A 22 -9.66 -4.98 2.75
N ILE A 23 -8.62 -4.22 2.44
CA ILE A 23 -8.49 -3.45 1.20
C ILE A 23 -7.03 -3.43 0.79
N GLU A 24 -6.79 -3.52 -0.52
CA GLU A 24 -5.50 -3.20 -1.10
C GLU A 24 -5.65 -2.51 -2.45
N SER A 25 -4.67 -1.67 -2.79
CA SER A 25 -4.68 -0.88 -4.01
C SER A 25 -3.26 -0.40 -4.36
N PRO A 26 -2.96 -0.25 -5.66
CA PRO A 26 -1.68 0.30 -6.08
C PRO A 26 -1.64 1.83 -5.93
N PHE A 27 -0.54 2.33 -5.38
CA PHE A 27 -0.26 3.75 -5.22
C PHE A 27 1.14 4.09 -5.73
N ALA A 28 1.30 5.32 -6.20
CA ALA A 28 2.60 5.96 -6.33
C ALA A 28 2.91 6.66 -5.00
N GLN A 29 3.98 6.28 -4.32
CA GLN A 29 4.54 7.11 -3.25
C GLN A 29 5.15 8.36 -3.88
N THR A 30 4.85 9.52 -3.32
CA THR A 30 5.32 10.82 -3.82
C THR A 30 5.95 11.66 -2.73
N THR A 31 6.68 12.69 -3.13
CA THR A 31 7.02 13.81 -2.25
C THR A 31 5.78 14.67 -2.00
N LYS A 32 5.84 15.59 -1.02
CA LYS A 32 4.76 16.58 -0.78
C LYS A 32 4.36 17.35 -2.05
N ASP A 33 5.30 17.56 -2.97
CA ASP A 33 5.10 18.26 -4.25
C ASP A 33 4.57 17.37 -5.38
N GLY A 34 4.35 16.09 -5.11
CA GLY A 34 3.83 15.12 -6.07
C GLY A 34 4.90 14.63 -7.05
N THR A 35 6.19 14.70 -6.68
CA THR A 35 7.26 14.04 -7.43
C THR A 35 7.24 12.56 -7.06
N GLY A 36 7.18 11.66 -8.06
CA GLY A 36 7.16 10.22 -7.83
C GLY A 36 8.45 9.71 -7.17
N VAL A 37 8.31 8.88 -6.15
CA VAL A 37 9.40 8.20 -5.43
C VAL A 37 9.47 6.74 -5.84
N ARG A 38 8.37 6.00 -5.73
CA ARG A 38 8.25 4.59 -6.14
C ARG A 38 6.79 4.16 -6.27
N GLN A 39 6.54 3.05 -6.97
CA GLN A 39 5.25 2.36 -6.93
C GLN A 39 5.20 1.46 -5.69
N VAL A 40 4.04 1.39 -5.05
CA VAL A 40 3.77 0.51 -3.91
C VAL A 40 2.39 -0.12 -4.07
N GLN A 41 2.26 -1.35 -3.61
CA GLN A 41 0.97 -1.92 -3.25
C GLN A 41 0.72 -1.56 -1.79
N MET A 42 -0.40 -0.92 -1.50
CA MET A 42 -0.82 -0.59 -0.13
C MET A 42 -1.94 -1.53 0.28
N GLY A 43 -1.85 -2.11 1.47
CA GLY A 43 -2.87 -2.97 2.04
C GLY A 43 -3.24 -2.50 3.45
N LEU A 44 -4.48 -2.71 3.86
CA LEU A 44 -4.95 -2.44 5.21
C LEU A 44 -5.59 -3.69 5.79
N THR A 45 -5.15 -4.08 6.96
CA THR A 45 -5.78 -5.11 7.80
C THR A 45 -6.47 -4.43 8.99
N PRO A 46 -7.21 -5.17 9.84
CA PRO A 46 -7.76 -4.59 11.07
C PRO A 46 -6.71 -3.97 12.00
N THR A 47 -5.46 -4.46 11.96
CA THR A 47 -4.40 -4.01 12.89
C THR A 47 -3.18 -3.39 12.22
N LYS A 48 -3.01 -3.50 10.89
CA LYS A 48 -1.82 -2.97 10.20
C LYS A 48 -2.11 -2.27 8.87
N LEU A 49 -1.40 -1.18 8.63
CA LEU A 49 -1.14 -0.63 7.31
C LEU A 49 0.12 -1.31 6.73
N ILE A 50 0.00 -1.86 5.53
CA ILE A 50 1.02 -2.64 4.85
C ILE A 50 1.47 -1.92 3.59
N LEU A 51 2.78 -1.81 3.38
CA LEU A 51 3.37 -1.36 2.12
C LEU A 51 4.22 -2.48 1.55
N ALA A 52 3.96 -2.86 0.31
CA ALA A 52 4.79 -3.77 -0.47
C ALA A 52 5.21 -3.10 -1.79
N GLY A 53 6.29 -3.55 -2.41
CA GLY A 53 6.77 -2.97 -3.65
C GLY A 53 7.61 -3.94 -4.46
N ASP A 54 7.61 -3.73 -5.77
CA ASP A 54 8.35 -4.58 -6.69
C ASP A 54 9.86 -4.29 -6.61
N ILE A 55 10.65 -5.30 -6.24
CA ILE A 55 12.11 -5.27 -6.27
C ILE A 55 12.57 -6.00 -7.52
N ILE A 56 13.23 -5.27 -8.42
CA ILE A 56 13.83 -5.85 -9.63
C ILE A 56 15.23 -6.33 -9.26
N GLU A 57 15.32 -7.53 -8.68
CA GLU A 57 16.59 -8.25 -8.64
C GLU A 57 16.88 -8.89 -10.00
N LYS A 58 18.14 -9.34 -10.22
CA LYS A 58 18.50 -10.05 -11.45
C LYS A 58 17.74 -11.36 -11.50
N PHE A 59 16.62 -11.37 -12.24
CA PHE A 59 15.78 -12.52 -12.49
C PHE A 59 16.62 -13.70 -13.02
N ASP A 60 16.66 -14.82 -12.26
CA ASP A 60 17.14 -16.09 -12.80
C ASP A 60 15.96 -16.74 -13.55
N PRO A 61 16.02 -16.84 -14.89
CA PRO A 61 14.93 -17.38 -15.71
C PRO A 61 14.61 -18.86 -15.46
N ARG A 62 15.38 -19.54 -14.60
CA ARG A 62 15.13 -20.92 -14.19
C ARG A 62 14.23 -21.04 -12.96
N ILE A 63 13.99 -19.94 -12.23
CA ILE A 63 13.12 -19.94 -11.06
C ILE A 63 11.69 -19.66 -11.52
N GLN A 64 10.79 -20.63 -11.31
CA GLN A 64 9.36 -20.39 -11.43
C GLN A 64 8.92 -19.54 -10.24
N ILE A 65 8.61 -18.28 -10.51
CA ILE A 65 8.02 -17.36 -9.54
C ILE A 65 6.56 -17.09 -9.88
N ASP A 66 5.74 -16.87 -8.86
CA ASP A 66 4.38 -16.38 -9.07
C ASP A 66 4.47 -15.00 -9.77
N PRO A 67 3.81 -14.77 -10.92
CA PRO A 67 3.92 -13.50 -11.63
C PRO A 67 3.33 -12.31 -10.87
N ASP A 68 2.48 -12.55 -9.86
CA ASP A 68 1.89 -11.50 -9.03
C ASP A 68 2.75 -11.17 -7.80
N THR A 69 3.41 -12.14 -7.17
CA THR A 69 4.16 -11.92 -5.93
C THR A 69 5.67 -12.10 -6.07
N GLY A 70 6.16 -12.70 -7.15
CA GLY A 70 7.55 -13.11 -7.31
C GLY A 70 8.59 -11.99 -7.32
N THR A 71 8.15 -10.75 -7.54
CA THR A 71 8.98 -9.55 -7.39
C THR A 71 8.51 -8.66 -6.25
N LEU A 72 7.39 -8.98 -5.61
CA LEU A 72 6.74 -8.13 -4.63
C LEU A 72 7.27 -8.43 -3.24
N GLU A 73 7.92 -7.44 -2.64
CA GLU A 73 8.52 -7.58 -1.33
C GLU A 73 7.82 -6.69 -0.31
N LEU A 74 7.79 -7.15 0.94
CA LEU A 74 7.24 -6.40 2.05
C LEU A 74 8.20 -5.26 2.41
N LEU A 75 7.76 -4.02 2.24
CA LEU A 75 8.58 -2.84 2.52
C LEU A 75 8.40 -2.34 3.95
N SER A 76 7.16 -2.36 4.45
CA SER A 76 6.84 -1.82 5.77
C SER A 76 5.51 -2.38 6.30
N LEU A 77 5.44 -2.52 7.62
CA LEU A 77 4.26 -2.87 8.39
C LEU A 77 4.10 -1.84 9.52
N PHE A 78 2.98 -1.15 9.57
CA PHE A 78 2.70 -0.15 10.60
C PHE A 78 1.42 -0.50 11.34
N PRO A 79 1.38 -0.47 12.69
CA PRO A 79 0.12 -0.58 13.43
C PRO A 79 -0.85 0.53 12.98
N VAL A 80 -2.14 0.21 12.78
CA VAL A 80 -3.09 1.26 12.31
C VAL A 80 -3.21 2.38 13.32
N GLU A 81 -3.11 2.08 14.62
CA GLU A 81 -3.18 3.10 15.68
C GLU A 81 -2.05 4.13 15.61
N CYS A 82 -0.97 3.82 14.88
CA CYS A 82 0.18 4.69 14.71
C CYS A 82 0.13 5.52 13.43
N VAL A 83 -0.93 5.42 12.61
CA VAL A 83 -1.06 6.12 11.34
C VAL A 83 -2.39 6.86 11.23
N ASN A 84 -2.31 8.18 11.08
CA ASN A 84 -3.46 8.98 10.66
C ASN A 84 -3.44 9.18 9.14
N MET A 85 -4.43 8.63 8.45
CA MET A 85 -4.59 8.77 6.99
C MET A 85 -5.66 9.81 6.67
N SER A 86 -5.34 10.73 5.76
CA SER A 86 -6.25 11.77 5.30
C SER A 86 -6.12 12.03 3.82
N VAL A 87 -7.20 12.46 3.18
CA VAL A 87 -7.14 12.92 1.79
C VAL A 87 -6.81 14.40 1.77
N TYR A 88 -5.73 14.71 1.07
CA TYR A 88 -5.24 16.05 0.82
C TYR A 88 -5.36 16.37 -0.67
N ARG A 89 -6.17 17.38 -0.99
CA ARG A 89 -6.35 17.87 -2.37
C ARG A 89 -5.30 18.94 -2.66
N ARG A 90 -4.45 18.72 -3.66
CA ARG A 90 -3.50 19.75 -4.14
C ARG A 90 -3.64 19.96 -5.64
N LYS A 91 -4.04 21.17 -6.03
CA LYS A 91 -4.37 21.50 -7.43
C LYS A 91 -5.39 20.47 -7.96
N ASN A 92 -4.99 19.69 -8.96
CA ASN A 92 -5.84 18.69 -9.59
C ASN A 92 -5.60 17.26 -9.07
N ARG A 93 -4.75 17.08 -8.04
CA ARG A 93 -4.35 15.78 -7.51
C ARG A 93 -5.06 15.46 -6.20
N ASN A 94 -5.50 14.21 -6.06
CA ASN A 94 -5.96 13.62 -4.80
C ASN A 94 -4.78 12.84 -4.21
N THR A 95 -4.28 13.30 -3.07
CA THR A 95 -3.15 12.68 -2.39
C THR A 95 -3.63 12.10 -1.08
N LEU A 96 -3.31 10.84 -0.80
CA LEU A 96 -3.44 10.25 0.51
C LEU A 96 -2.20 10.64 1.33
N LYS A 97 -2.40 11.30 2.46
CA LYS A 97 -1.36 11.70 3.41
C LYS A 97 -1.42 10.74 4.61
N ALA A 98 -0.34 10.01 4.86
CA ALA A 98 -0.14 9.23 6.07
C ALA A 98 0.77 10.01 7.03
N HIS A 99 0.25 10.36 8.20
CA HIS A 99 0.97 11.01 9.29
C HIS A 99 1.19 10.00 10.41
N PHE A 100 2.46 9.71 10.71
CA PHE A 100 2.86 8.70 11.68
C PHE A 100 3.03 9.34 13.07
N CYS A 101 2.97 8.52 14.12
CA CYS A 101 3.16 8.96 15.51
C CYS A 101 4.57 9.51 15.82
N ASN A 102 5.55 9.24 14.96
CA ASN A 102 6.93 9.75 15.04
C ASN A 102 7.14 11.04 14.21
N ASP A 103 6.06 11.75 13.87
CA ASP A 103 6.02 12.95 13.03
C ASP A 103 6.50 12.76 11.58
N GLN A 104 6.75 11.51 11.15
CA GLN A 104 7.01 11.22 9.75
C GLN A 104 5.74 11.41 8.93
N VAL A 105 5.89 11.93 7.71
CA VAL A 105 4.78 12.10 6.77
C VAL A 105 5.13 11.48 5.43
N ILE A 106 4.26 10.61 4.93
CA ILE A 106 4.38 9.98 3.62
C ILE A 106 3.15 10.34 2.79
N TYR A 107 3.37 10.59 1.50
CA TYR A 107 2.34 10.97 0.54
C TYR A 107 2.19 9.89 -0.54
N PHE A 108 0.95 9.63 -0.93
CA PHE A 108 0.61 8.65 -1.94
C PHE A 108 -0.42 9.22 -2.92
N GLU A 109 -0.29 8.89 -4.19
CA GLU A 109 -1.30 9.18 -5.23
C GLU A 109 -1.76 7.86 -5.83
N LEU A 110 -3.06 7.71 -6.12
CA LEU A 110 -3.57 6.48 -6.75
C LEU A 110 -2.85 6.24 -8.07
N ALA A 111 -2.30 5.04 -8.24
CA ALA A 111 -1.69 4.65 -9.50
C ALA A 111 -2.78 4.21 -10.50
N GLY A 112 -2.70 4.70 -11.74
CA GLY A 112 -3.58 4.28 -12.83
C GLY A 112 -3.98 5.40 -13.79
N SER A 113 -4.24 5.03 -15.04
CA SER A 113 -4.69 5.92 -16.13
C SER A 113 -6.20 6.21 -16.10
N PHE A 114 -6.97 5.45 -15.31
CA PHE A 114 -8.41 5.66 -15.14
C PHE A 114 -8.67 6.59 -13.96
N LYS A 115 -9.69 7.46 -14.06
CA LYS A 115 -10.17 8.33 -12.97
C LYS A 115 -10.64 7.45 -11.81
N ARG A 116 -9.72 7.08 -10.91
CA ARG A 116 -10.03 6.46 -9.63
C ARG A 116 -10.21 7.57 -8.61
N GLU A 117 -11.31 7.52 -7.87
CA GLU A 117 -11.61 8.48 -6.82
C GLU A 117 -11.04 7.96 -5.50
N VAL A 118 -10.39 8.85 -4.73
CA VAL A 118 -9.99 8.52 -3.35
C VAL A 118 -11.14 8.98 -2.46
N SER A 119 -11.87 8.04 -1.90
CA SER A 119 -12.92 8.32 -0.93
C SER A 119 -12.42 7.92 0.46
N VAL A 120 -12.58 8.80 1.45
CA VAL A 120 -12.41 8.44 2.86
C VAL A 120 -13.75 7.89 3.32
N ILE A 121 -13.75 6.66 3.83
CA ILE A 121 -14.90 6.09 4.52
C ILE A 121 -14.54 6.09 6.01
N GLU A 122 -15.25 6.91 6.79
CA GLU A 122 -15.13 6.90 8.24
C GLU A 122 -15.99 5.76 8.79
N PHE A 123 -15.36 4.73 9.34
CA PHE A 123 -16.04 3.68 10.08
C PHE A 123 -16.13 4.11 11.54
N TYR A 124 -17.34 4.34 12.03
CA TYR A 124 -17.61 4.51 13.45
C TYR A 124 -17.81 3.11 14.03
N LEU A 125 -16.90 2.70 14.92
CA LEU A 125 -17.14 1.52 15.75
C LEU A 125 -18.17 1.92 16.82
N GLU A 126 -19.37 1.37 16.75
CA GLU A 126 -20.32 1.44 17.86
C GLU A 126 -19.75 0.62 19.02
N ASN A 127 -19.59 1.26 20.19
CA ASN A 127 -19.16 0.63 21.44
C ASN A 127 -20.26 -0.22 22.05
#